data_AF-A0A0M2PJQ1-F1
#
_entry.id   AF-A0A0M2PJQ1-F1
#
_cell.length_a   1.000
_cell.length_b   1.000
_cell.length_c   1.000
_cell.angle_alpha   90.00
_cell.angle_beta   90.00
_cell.angle_gamma   90.00
#
_symmetry.space_group_name_H-M   'P 1'
#
loop_
_entity.id
_entity.type
_entity.pdbx_description
1 polymer ?
#
loop_
_entity_poly.entity_id
_entity_poly.type
_entity_poly.pdbx_seq_one_letter_code
_entity_poly.pdbx_strand_id
1 'polypeptide(L)'
;MKEYIKVEITSDDNTVDKLMKQGWEIIATNNYVIEPPDSRTQYHLGLPAKVRIEELREIIRQYEEFGFKGQLLQKIAEQNEDKLEDYTEHGGRPAYGETVNFIKKYEDVVNNKNVNLYTKLDPMF
;
A
#
# COMPACT_ATOMS: atom_id res chain seq x y z
N MET A 1 6.34 -11.34 14.41
CA MET A 1 7.30 -12.00 13.49
C MET A 1 7.17 -11.30 12.15
N LYS A 2 8.26 -10.97 11.44
CA LYS A 2 8.14 -10.29 10.12
C LYS A 2 7.67 -11.29 9.08
N GLU A 3 6.69 -10.91 8.27
CA GLU A 3 6.22 -11.71 7.13
C GLU A 3 6.99 -11.30 5.88
N TYR A 4 7.63 -12.28 5.24
CA TYR A 4 8.36 -12.10 3.99
C TYR A 4 7.56 -12.70 2.85
N ILE A 5 7.38 -11.94 1.78
CA ILE A 5 6.58 -12.35 0.62
C ILE A 5 7.42 -12.96 -0.50
N LYS A 6 8.73 -12.72 -0.47
CA LYS A 6 9.72 -13.25 -1.41
C LYS A 6 11.03 -13.48 -0.69
N VAL A 7 11.78 -14.47 -1.16
CA VAL A 7 13.15 -14.76 -0.71
C VAL A 7 14.03 -14.89 -1.95
N GLU A 8 15.18 -14.22 -1.92
CA GLU A 8 16.22 -14.27 -2.94
C GLU A 8 17.50 -14.80 -2.29
N ILE A 9 18.22 -15.68 -2.98
CA ILE A 9 19.46 -16.27 -2.49
C ILE A 9 20.58 -15.89 -3.45
N THR A 10 21.60 -15.19 -2.96
CA THR A 10 22.71 -14.71 -3.79
C THR A 10 24.03 -14.70 -3.02
N SER A 11 25.13 -14.78 -3.76
CA SER A 11 26.50 -14.60 -3.26
C SER A 11 27.18 -13.37 -3.84
N ASP A 12 26.47 -12.60 -4.67
CA ASP A 12 26.98 -11.37 -5.29
C ASP A 12 26.64 -10.16 -4.41
N ASP A 13 27.67 -9.49 -3.89
CA ASP A 13 27.51 -8.33 -3.01
C ASP A 13 26.80 -7.16 -3.70
N ASN A 14 26.95 -6.99 -5.02
CA ASN A 14 26.22 -5.93 -5.75
C ASN A 14 24.71 -6.16 -5.74
N THR A 15 24.30 -7.42 -5.88
CA THR A 15 22.90 -7.83 -5.78
C THR A 15 22.38 -7.63 -4.36
N VAL A 16 23.17 -7.98 -3.34
CA VAL A 16 22.84 -7.72 -1.92
C VAL A 16 22.58 -6.24 -1.69
N ASP A 17 23.54 -5.38 -2.05
CA ASP A 17 23.44 -3.92 -1.87
C ASP A 17 22.22 -3.33 -2.58
N LYS A 18 21.95 -3.78 -3.82
CA LYS A 18 20.79 -3.34 -4.59
C LYS A 18 19.49 -3.71 -3.90
N LEU A 19 19.35 -4.96 -3.45
CA LEU A 19 18.14 -5.45 -2.79
C LEU A 19 17.95 -4.76 -1.43
N MET A 20 19.02 -4.54 -0.67
CA MET A 20 18.96 -3.79 0.59
C MET A 20 18.50 -2.35 0.40
N LYS A 21 18.95 -1.66 -0.66
CA LYS A 21 18.44 -0.33 -1.03
C LYS A 21 16.96 -0.34 -1.41
N GLN A 22 16.44 -1.46 -1.89
CA GLN A 22 15.02 -1.68 -2.18
C GLN A 22 14.22 -2.11 -0.93
N GLY A 23 14.84 -2.14 0.25
CA GLY A 23 14.18 -2.50 1.51
C GLY A 23 14.15 -4.00 1.81
N TRP A 24 14.87 -4.83 1.06
CA TRP A 24 15.05 -6.23 1.42
C TRP A 24 15.96 -6.36 2.65
N GLU A 25 15.77 -7.42 3.42
CA GLU A 25 16.50 -7.68 4.65
C GLU A 25 17.23 -9.03 4.55
N ILE A 26 18.46 -9.11 5.06
CA ILE A 26 19.14 -10.41 5.21
C ILE A 26 18.45 -11.18 6.33
N ILE A 27 17.92 -12.36 6.01
CA ILE A 27 17.23 -13.24 6.95
C ILE A 27 18.07 -14.44 7.38
N ALA A 28 19.05 -14.83 6.56
CA ALA A 28 20.03 -15.85 6.89
C ALA A 28 21.31 -15.68 6.05
N THR A 29 22.40 -16.27 6.53
CA THR A 29 23.68 -16.30 5.84
C THR A 29 24.29 -17.69 5.96
N ASN A 30 24.69 -18.26 4.84
CA ASN A 30 25.38 -19.54 4.77
C ASN A 30 26.80 -19.32 4.25
N ASN A 31 27.78 -19.82 4.97
CA ASN A 31 29.18 -19.77 4.54
C ASN A 31 29.59 -21.16 4.07
N TYR A 32 30.21 -21.25 2.90
CA TYR A 32 30.81 -22.50 2.41
C TYR A 32 32.23 -22.26 1.91
N VAL A 33 33.08 -23.24 2.19
CA VAL A 33 34.48 -23.26 1.77
C VAL A 33 34.57 -24.00 0.44
N ILE A 34 35.12 -23.36 -0.58
CA ILE A 34 35.50 -24.03 -1.83
C ILE A 34 37.02 -24.21 -1.79
N GLU A 35 37.49 -25.46 -1.79
CA GLU A 35 38.91 -25.78 -1.95
C GLU A 35 39.38 -25.50 -3.40
N PRO A 36 40.53 -24.82 -3.64
CA PRO A 36 41.27 -23.88 -2.79
C PRO A 36 41.53 -22.49 -3.45
N PRO A 37 41.60 -21.36 -2.69
CA PRO A 37 40.96 -21.03 -1.43
C PRO A 37 40.04 -19.80 -1.61
N ASP A 38 38.76 -20.02 -1.91
CA ASP A 38 37.74 -18.96 -1.89
C ASP A 38 36.65 -19.33 -0.88
N SER A 39 36.55 -18.57 0.21
CA SER A 39 35.36 -18.59 1.06
C SER A 39 34.25 -17.83 0.35
N ARG A 40 33.09 -18.46 0.14
CA ARG A 40 31.92 -17.77 -0.40
C ARG A 40 30.82 -17.67 0.65
N THR A 41 30.27 -16.47 0.75
CA THR A 41 29.10 -16.17 1.55
C THR A 41 27.87 -16.22 0.66
N GLN A 42 26.81 -16.87 1.11
CA GLN A 42 25.51 -16.87 0.47
C GLN A 42 24.51 -16.22 1.40
N TYR A 43 23.91 -15.14 0.91
CA TYR A 43 22.93 -14.34 1.60
C TYR A 43 21.54 -14.79 1.18
N HIS A 44 20.67 -14.97 2.18
CA HIS A 44 19.25 -15.17 1.98
C HIS A 44 18.59 -13.85 2.34
N LEU A 45 18.02 -13.18 1.34
CA LEU A 45 17.35 -11.91 1.52
C LEU A 45 15.84 -12.11 1.43
N GLY A 46 15.09 -11.59 2.40
CA GLY A 46 13.64 -11.57 2.39
C GLY A 46 13.11 -10.18 2.05
N LEU A 47 12.08 -10.10 1.21
CA LEU A 47 11.31 -8.87 1.00
C LEU A 47 10.18 -8.80 2.02
N PRO A 48 10.21 -7.85 2.98
CA PRO A 48 9.13 -7.72 3.96
C PRO A 48 7.82 -7.30 3.27
N ALA A 49 6.69 -7.89 3.69
CA ALA A 49 5.37 -7.53 3.17
C ALA A 49 5.09 -6.03 3.27
N LYS A 50 5.56 -5.39 4.35
CA LYS A 50 5.42 -3.95 4.58
C LYS A 50 6.05 -3.11 3.46
N VAL A 51 7.23 -3.48 2.98
CA VAL A 51 7.91 -2.75 1.89
C VAL A 51 7.05 -2.79 0.63
N ARG A 52 6.52 -3.96 0.30
CA ARG A 52 5.64 -4.12 -0.86
C ARG A 52 4.34 -3.33 -0.73
N ILE A 53 3.76 -3.26 0.47
CA ILE A 53 2.56 -2.47 0.74
C ILE A 53 2.84 -0.98 0.52
N GLU A 54 3.99 -0.47 0.99
CA GLU A 54 4.38 0.92 0.77
C GLU A 54 4.63 1.23 -0.72
N GLU A 55 5.29 0.35 -1.46
CA GLU A 55 5.43 0.50 -2.92
C GLU A 55 4.07 0.59 -3.63
N LEU A 56 3.10 -0.25 -3.23
CA LEU A 56 1.75 -0.22 -3.80
C LEU A 56 0.99 1.06 -3.44
N ARG A 57 1.14 1.54 -2.20
CA ARG A 57 0.58 2.83 -1.77
C ARG A 57 1.14 3.97 -2.60
N GLU A 58 2.44 3.97 -2.86
CA GLU A 58 3.10 4.99 -3.67
C GLU A 58 2.60 5.01 -5.11
N ILE A 59 2.44 3.83 -5.73
CA ILE A 59 1.85 3.72 -7.07
C ILE A 59 0.43 4.31 -7.06
N ILE A 60 -0.40 3.97 -6.06
CA ILE A 60 -1.77 4.52 -5.96
C ILE A 60 -1.73 6.05 -5.82
N ARG A 61 -0.84 6.62 -5.01
CA ARG A 61 -0.68 8.08 -4.87
C ARG A 61 -0.31 8.76 -6.18
N GLN A 62 0.56 8.16 -6.99
CA GLN A 62 0.85 8.68 -8.33
C GLN A 62 -0.40 8.73 -9.20
N TYR A 63 -1.28 7.72 -9.15
CA TYR A 63 -2.58 7.80 -9.82
C TYR A 63 -3.47 8.92 -9.24
N GLU A 64 -3.43 9.18 -7.94
CA GLU A 64 -4.16 10.30 -7.34
C GLU A 64 -3.70 11.66 -7.88
N GLU A 65 -2.39 11.85 -8.13
CA GLU A 65 -1.84 13.09 -8.71
C GLU A 65 -2.40 13.39 -10.11
N PHE A 66 -2.77 12.36 -10.87
CA PHE A 66 -3.44 12.50 -12.17
C PHE A 66 -4.98 12.57 -12.06
N GLY A 67 -5.54 12.66 -10.85
CA GLY A 67 -6.97 12.82 -10.61
C GLY A 67 -7.79 11.52 -10.67
N PHE A 68 -7.15 10.35 -10.76
CA PHE A 68 -7.87 9.07 -10.87
C PHE A 68 -8.64 8.69 -9.60
N LYS A 69 -8.27 9.25 -8.44
CA LYS A 69 -9.03 9.07 -7.19
C LYS A 69 -10.49 9.50 -7.36
N GLY A 70 -10.73 10.71 -7.89
CA GLY A 70 -12.08 11.21 -8.10
C GLY A 70 -12.90 10.32 -9.04
N GLN A 71 -12.27 9.86 -10.12
CA GLN A 71 -12.90 8.94 -11.09
C GLN A 71 -13.25 7.59 -10.45
N LEU A 72 -12.35 7.04 -9.62
CA LEU A 72 -12.60 5.80 -8.88
C LEU A 72 -13.78 5.97 -7.91
N LEU A 73 -13.76 7.02 -7.08
CA LEU A 73 -14.83 7.26 -6.10
C LEU A 73 -16.18 7.49 -6.77
N GLN A 74 -16.20 8.22 -7.89
CA GLN A 74 -17.41 8.40 -8.70
C GLN A 74 -17.93 7.07 -9.24
N LYS A 75 -17.06 6.23 -9.80
CA LYS A 75 -17.46 4.92 -10.34
C LYS A 75 -17.98 3.97 -9.27
N ILE A 76 -17.40 3.99 -8.08
CA ILE A 76 -17.90 3.22 -6.93
C ILE A 76 -19.28 3.72 -6.50
N ALA A 77 -19.49 5.03 -6.42
CA ALA A 77 -20.80 5.59 -6.10
C ALA A 77 -21.85 5.18 -7.15
N GLU A 78 -21.54 5.34 -8.44
CA GLU A 78 -22.41 4.92 -9.55
C GLU A 78 -22.76 3.43 -9.48
N GLN A 79 -21.79 2.56 -9.19
CA GLN A 79 -22.00 1.12 -9.06
C GLN A 79 -22.94 0.77 -7.89
N ASN A 80 -22.90 1.57 -6.82
CA ASN A 80 -23.72 1.37 -5.64
C ASN A 80 -25.05 2.15 -5.69
N GLU A 81 -25.41 2.70 -6.86
CA GLU A 81 -26.61 3.54 -7.05
C GLU A 81 -26.63 4.80 -6.15
N ASP A 82 -25.45 5.27 -5.74
CA ASP A 82 -25.21 6.44 -4.91
C ASP A 82 -24.75 7.66 -5.73
N LYS A 83 -24.91 8.86 -5.17
CA LYS A 83 -24.30 10.08 -5.70
C LYS A 83 -23.21 10.58 -4.77
N LEU A 84 -21.98 10.67 -5.29
CA LEU A 84 -20.84 11.16 -4.52
C LEU A 84 -21.06 12.60 -4.00
N GLU A 85 -21.82 13.38 -4.77
CA GLU A 85 -22.18 14.78 -4.48
C GLU A 85 -23.01 14.95 -3.20
N ASP A 86 -23.73 13.90 -2.78
CA ASP A 86 -24.60 13.93 -1.61
C ASP A 86 -23.81 13.82 -0.30
N TYR A 87 -22.50 13.54 -0.38
CA TYR A 87 -21.63 13.36 0.77
C TYR A 87 -20.75 14.60 1.04
N THR A 88 -20.43 14.83 2.31
CA THR A 88 -19.55 15.88 2.82
C THR A 88 -18.73 15.36 3.99
N GLU A 89 -17.50 15.86 4.19
CA GLU A 89 -16.70 15.55 5.38
C GLU A 89 -17.17 16.36 6.61
N HIS A 90 -18.03 17.39 6.43
CA HIS A 90 -18.43 18.33 7.49
C HIS A 90 -19.92 18.69 7.45
N GLY A 91 -20.54 18.84 8.64
CA GLY A 91 -21.81 19.55 8.79
C GLY A 91 -23.07 18.84 8.26
N GLY A 92 -23.11 17.49 8.29
CA GLY A 92 -24.25 16.71 7.80
C GLY A 92 -24.74 15.64 8.77
N ARG A 93 -25.63 14.75 8.30
CA ARG A 93 -26.04 13.55 9.05
C ARG A 93 -25.05 12.42 8.82
N PRO A 94 -24.72 11.57 9.81
CA PRO A 94 -23.79 10.45 9.59
C PRO A 94 -24.19 9.61 8.38
N ALA A 95 -23.27 9.42 7.45
CA ALA A 95 -23.50 8.62 6.25
C ALA A 95 -23.13 7.16 6.49
N TYR A 96 -23.91 6.26 5.90
CA TYR A 96 -23.70 4.82 5.94
C TYR A 96 -23.98 4.25 4.54
N GLY A 97 -23.29 3.17 4.18
CA GLY A 97 -23.45 2.53 2.88
C GLY A 97 -22.14 1.99 2.34
N GLU A 98 -22.21 1.24 1.25
CA GLU A 98 -21.03 0.61 0.62
C GLU A 98 -20.05 1.66 0.10
N THR A 99 -20.55 2.74 -0.52
CA THR A 99 -19.72 3.86 -1.00
C THR A 99 -18.97 4.53 0.15
N VAL A 100 -19.67 4.82 1.25
CA VAL A 100 -19.07 5.45 2.44
C VAL A 100 -18.01 4.54 3.06
N ASN A 101 -18.30 3.25 3.20
CA ASN A 101 -17.36 2.26 3.74
C ASN A 101 -16.13 2.12 2.85
N PHE A 102 -16.33 2.14 1.53
CA PHE A 102 -15.23 2.12 0.56
C PHE A 102 -14.34 3.34 0.71
N ILE A 103 -14.90 4.56 0.72
CA ILE A 103 -14.13 5.81 0.86
C ILE A 103 -13.35 5.80 2.17
N LYS A 104 -13.99 5.46 3.29
CA LYS A 104 -13.32 5.37 4.60
C LYS A 104 -12.15 4.39 4.59
N LYS A 105 -12.36 3.19 4.03
CA LYS A 105 -11.33 2.17 3.90
C LYS A 105 -10.20 2.62 2.99
N TYR A 106 -10.52 3.27 1.87
CA TYR A 106 -9.53 3.77 0.93
C TYR A 106 -8.63 4.83 1.57
N GLU A 107 -9.21 5.82 2.23
CA GLU A 107 -8.45 6.88 2.91
C GLU A 107 -7.57 6.32 4.04
N ASP A 108 -8.08 5.36 4.80
CA ASP A 108 -7.30 4.70 5.86
C ASP A 108 -6.14 3.87 5.28
N VAL A 109 -6.40 3.05 4.26
CA VAL A 109 -5.40 2.13 3.72
C VAL A 109 -4.36 2.83 2.84
N VAL A 110 -4.74 3.83 2.04
CA VAL A 110 -3.83 4.49 1.08
C VAL A 110 -3.18 5.73 1.70
N ASN A 111 -3.99 6.52 2.40
CA ASN A 111 -3.59 7.84 2.89
C ASN A 111 -3.35 7.88 4.41
N ASN A 112 -3.57 6.77 5.12
CA ASN A 112 -3.56 6.73 6.59
C ASN A 112 -4.42 7.86 7.20
N LYS A 113 -5.51 8.23 6.51
CA LYS A 113 -6.42 9.31 6.90
C LYS A 113 -7.73 8.68 7.33
N ASN A 114 -8.09 8.85 8.60
CA ASN A 114 -9.44 8.51 9.05
C ASN A 114 -10.39 9.63 8.65
N VAL A 115 -11.38 9.32 7.81
CA VAL A 115 -12.40 10.28 7.36
C VAL A 115 -13.77 9.96 7.93
N ASN A 116 -14.50 10.99 8.31
CA ASN A 116 -15.91 10.90 8.64
C ASN A 116 -16.70 11.51 7.50
N LEU A 117 -17.62 10.72 6.95
CA LEU A 117 -18.52 11.15 5.89
C LEU A 117 -19.92 11.34 6.44
N TYR A 118 -20.56 12.38 5.95
CA TYR A 118 -21.91 12.78 6.29
C TYR A 118 -22.72 12.99 5.01
N THR A 119 -24.00 12.67 5.03
CA THR A 119 -24.93 13.09 4.00
C THR A 119 -25.21 14.57 4.20
N LYS A 120 -25.08 15.36 3.13
CA LYS A 120 -25.37 16.79 3.14
C LYS A 120 -26.80 17.01 3.62
N LEU A 121 -26.98 18.01 4.48
CA LEU A 121 -28.31 18.51 4.79
C LEU A 121 -28.76 19.34 3.59
N ASP A 122 -29.91 18.99 3.01
CA ASP A 122 -30.53 19.83 2.00
C ASP A 122 -30.76 21.23 2.61
N PRO A 123 -30.34 22.33 1.96
CA PRO A 123 -30.52 23.69 2.48
C PRO A 123 -31.99 24.15 2.49
N MET A 124 -32.96 23.23 2.41
CA MET A 124 -34.38 23.51 2.24
C MET A 124 -35.25 23.27 3.49
N PHE A 125 -34.64 23.36 4.69
CA PHE A 125 -35.38 23.53 5.95
C PHE A 125 -34.70 24.56 6.86
#